data_AF-A0A8J8AKC1-F1
#
_entry.id   AF-A0A8J8AKC1-F1
#
_cell.length_a   1.000
_cell.length_b   1.000
_cell.length_c   1.000
_cell.angle_alpha   90.00
_cell.angle_beta   90.00
_cell.angle_gamma   90.00
#
_symmetry.space_group_name_H-M   'P 1'
#
loop_
_entity.id
_entity.type
_entity.pdbx_description
1 polymer ?
#
loop_
_entity_poly.entity_id
_entity_poly.type
_entity_poly.pdbx_seq_one_letter_code
_entity_poly.pdbx_strand_id
1 'polypeptide(L)' 'MNINPTRLQQHFEAMSLIGKIGKTGTNRPAHSQDEKKAFVLAASWMEEAGMTTHIDNFGNLIGRMEGKNKTLPVLMMG' A
#
# COMPACT_ATOMS: atom_id res chain seq x y z
N MET A 1 -21.59 -4.18 0.34
CA MET A 1 -20.25 -4.48 -0.20
C MET A 1 -19.47 -5.08 0.95
N ASN A 2 -19.06 -6.35 0.84
CA ASN A 2 -18.35 -7.05 1.91
C ASN A 2 -16.86 -7.15 1.56
N ILE A 3 -15.99 -7.07 2.56
CA ILE A 3 -14.55 -7.27 2.38
C ILE A 3 -14.31 -8.75 2.06
N ASN A 4 -13.38 -9.05 1.14
CA ASN A 4 -12.90 -10.41 0.91
C ASN A 4 -11.80 -10.75 1.94
N PRO A 5 -12.07 -11.62 2.93
CA PRO A 5 -11.12 -11.92 4.00
C PRO A 5 -9.88 -12.67 3.51
N THR A 6 -10.05 -13.58 2.54
CA THR A 6 -8.94 -14.35 1.97
C THR A 6 -7.94 -13.44 1.25
N ARG A 7 -8.43 -12.50 0.43
CA ARG A 7 -7.57 -11.52 -0.25
C ARG A 7 -6.83 -10.63 0.76
N LEU A 8 -7.53 -10.20 1.80
CA LEU A 8 -6.94 -9.36 2.84
C LEU A 8 -5.81 -10.09 3.60
N GLN A 9 -6.06 -11.35 3.98
CA GLN A 9 -5.06 -12.19 4.63
C GLN A 9 -3.82 -12.38 3.75
N GLN A 10 -4.00 -12.68 2.45
CA GLN A 10 -2.89 -12.84 1.50
C GLN A 10 -2.03 -11.58 1.40
N HIS A 11 -2.66 -10.39 1.38
CA HIS A 11 -1.92 -9.12 1.36
C HIS A 11 -1.12 -8.91 2.67
N PHE A 12 -1.71 -9.20 3.83
CA PHE A 12 -1.00 -9.12 5.11
C PHE A 12 0.20 -10.08 5.15
N GLU A 13 0.00 -11.33 4.73
CA GLU A 13 1.06 -12.33 4.67
C GLU A 13 2.20 -11.89 3.77
N ALA A 14 1.90 -11.48 2.53
CA ALA A 14 2.90 -11.01 1.57
C ALA A 14 3.68 -9.79 2.11
N MET A 15 2.98 -8.81 2.68
CA MET A 15 3.59 -7.61 3.26
C MET A 15 4.47 -7.93 4.46
N SER A 16 4.09 -8.91 5.29
CA SER A 16 4.83 -9.33 6.49
C SER A 16 6.18 -9.99 6.20
N LEU A 17 6.36 -10.54 5.00
CA LEU A 17 7.63 -11.16 4.59
C LEU A 17 8.72 -10.11 4.37
N ILE A 18 8.35 -8.86 4.09
CA ILE A 18 9.28 -7.77 3.84
C ILE A 18 9.75 -7.18 5.17
N GLY A 19 11.04 -7.37 5.47
CA GLY A 19 11.62 -6.99 6.76
C GLY A 19 11.36 -8.00 7.88
N LYS A 20 10.95 -9.24 7.57
CA LYS A 20 10.69 -10.26 8.60
C LYS A 20 11.93 -10.52 9.45
N ILE A 21 11.76 -10.55 10.78
CA ILE A 21 12.80 -10.91 11.76
C ILE A 21 12.33 -12.07 12.64
N GLY A 22 13.15 -13.12 12.71
CA GLY A 22 12.83 -14.33 13.47
C GLY A 22 11.52 -14.99 12.99
N LYS A 23 10.74 -15.51 13.94
CA LYS A 23 9.50 -16.24 13.62
C LYS A 23 8.31 -15.31 13.34
N THR A 24 8.18 -14.20 14.07
CA THR A 24 6.95 -13.38 14.10
C THR A 24 7.16 -11.88 13.94
N GLY A 25 8.39 -11.36 14.01
CA GLY A 25 8.63 -9.92 14.00
C GLY A 25 8.84 -9.34 12.61
N THR A 26 8.79 -8.02 12.52
CA THR A 26 9.14 -7.25 11.33
C THR A 26 10.00 -6.06 11.73
N ASN A 27 11.12 -5.85 11.04
CA ASN A 27 11.94 -4.66 11.10
C ASN A 27 11.97 -3.99 9.73
N ARG A 28 11.16 -2.95 9.57
CA ARG A 28 11.09 -2.17 8.33
C ARG A 28 11.11 -0.68 8.67
N PRO A 29 12.30 -0.12 8.96
CA PRO A 29 12.43 1.30 9.30
C PRO A 29 12.05 2.19 8.11
N ALA A 30 11.61 3.41 8.40
CA ALA A 30 11.35 4.43 7.39
C ALA A 30 12.64 4.73 6.57
N HIS A 31 12.45 4.98 5.28
CA HIS A 31 13.48 5.19 4.26
C HIS A 31 14.47 4.02 4.06
N SER A 32 14.14 2.83 4.56
CA SER A 32 14.95 1.64 4.32
C SER A 32 14.69 1.02 2.93
N GLN A 33 15.61 0.18 2.47
CA GLN A 33 15.39 -0.59 1.24
C GLN A 33 14.17 -1.52 1.35
N ASP A 34 13.88 -2.03 2.54
CA ASP A 34 12.73 -2.90 2.76
C ASP A 34 11.41 -2.12 2.74
N GLU A 35 11.38 -0.88 3.25
CA GLU A 35 10.21 -0.01 3.05
C GLU A 35 9.98 0.27 1.57
N LYS A 36 11.04 0.55 0.80
CA LYS A 36 10.92 0.74 -0.65
C LYS A 36 10.32 -0.49 -1.34
N LYS A 37 10.72 -1.71 -0.96
CA LYS A 37 10.13 -2.96 -1.47
C LYS A 37 8.66 -3.08 -1.10
N ALA A 38 8.30 -2.73 0.13
CA ALA A 38 6.92 -2.72 0.60
C ALA A 38 6.05 -1.72 -0.18
N PHE A 39 6.59 -0.54 -0.50
CA PHE A 39 5.89 0.45 -1.32
C PHE A 39 5.69 -0.03 -2.75
N VAL A 40 6.70 -0.67 -3.36
CA VAL A 40 6.53 -1.27 -4.70
C VAL A 40 5.43 -2.33 -4.70
N LEU A 41 5.37 -3.19 -3.68
CA LEU A 41 4.33 -4.20 -3.54
C LEU A 41 2.93 -3.59 -3.31
N ALA A 42 2.81 -2.60 -2.42
CA ALA A 42 1.54 -1.92 -2.20
C ALA A 42 1.08 -1.15 -3.45
N ALA A 43 2.02 -0.51 -4.17
CA ALA A 43 1.74 0.21 -5.40
C ALA A 43 1.16 -0.72 -6.47
N SER A 44 1.72 -1.92 -6.65
CA SER A 44 1.21 -2.86 -7.65
C SER A 44 -0.24 -3.26 -7.35
N TRP A 45 -0.60 -3.50 -6.09
CA TRP A 45 -2.00 -3.78 -5.72
C TRP A 45 -2.94 -2.60 -5.98
N MET A 46 -2.47 -1.38 -5.77
CA MET A 46 -3.24 -0.16 -6.05
C MET A 46 -3.46 0.02 -7.56
N GLU A 47 -2.42 -0.21 -8.36
CA GLU A 47 -2.49 -0.15 -9.83
C GLU A 47 -3.39 -1.25 -10.41
N GLU A 48 -3.28 -2.49 -9.90
CA GLU A 48 -4.19 -3.60 -10.25
C GLU A 48 -5.65 -3.29 -9.89
N ALA A 49 -5.88 -2.53 -8.82
CA ALA A 49 -7.20 -2.06 -8.44
C ALA A 49 -7.70 -0.87 -9.29
N GLY A 50 -6.90 -0.38 -10.24
CA GLY A 50 -7.22 0.71 -11.16
C GLY A 50 -6.88 2.11 -10.65
N MET A 51 -6.02 2.23 -9.63
CA MET A 51 -5.55 3.52 -9.13
C MET A 51 -4.30 3.99 -9.87
N THR A 52 -4.09 5.30 -9.92
CA THR A 52 -2.77 5.87 -10.26
C THR A 52 -1.96 6.04 -8.99
N THR A 53 -0.73 5.54 -8.95
CA THR A 53 0.16 5.69 -7.80
C THR A 53 1.24 6.74 -8.03
N HIS A 54 1.67 7.40 -6.96
CA HIS A 54 2.84 8.27 -6.95
C HIS A 54 3.43 8.37 -5.55
N ILE A 55 4.68 8.83 -5.46
CA ILE A 55 5.32 9.18 -4.19
C ILE A 55 5.42 10.71 -4.12
N ASP A 56 4.94 11.29 -3.03
CA ASP A 56 5.02 12.75 -2.82
C ASP A 56 6.41 13.21 -2.37
N ASN A 57 6.57 14.52 -2.20
CA ASN A 57 7.84 15.13 -1.76
C ASN A 57 8.25 14.74 -0.33
N PHE A 58 7.37 14.15 0.47
CA PHE A 58 7.63 13.68 1.83
C PHE A 58 7.84 12.16 1.90
N GLY A 59 7.75 11.46 0.78
CA GLY A 59 7.97 10.02 0.68
C GLY A 59 6.72 9.17 0.90
N ASN A 60 5.52 9.76 0.97
CA ASN A 60 4.29 8.98 1.11
C ASN A 60 3.93 8.33 -0.23
N LEU A 61 3.61 7.04 -0.22
CA LEU A 61 3.01 6.38 -1.36
C LEU A 61 1.50 6.64 -1.38
N ILE A 62 1.00 7.25 -2.45
CA ILE A 62 -0.42 7.61 -2.60
C ILE A 62 -1.00 6.94 -3.84
N GLY A 63 -2.00 6.09 -3.64
CA GLY A 63 -2.88 5.60 -4.70
C GLY A 63 -4.15 6.43 -4.79
N ARG A 64 -4.44 6.96 -5.98
CA ARG A 64 -5.64 7.76 -6.25
C ARG A 64 -6.56 7.04 -7.24
N MET A 65 -7.78 6.78 -6.81
CA MET A 65 -8.89 6.40 -7.68
C MET A 65 -9.65 7.67 -8.06
N GLU A 66 -9.74 7.98 -9.35
CA GLU A 66 -10.41 9.21 -9.78
C GLU A 66 -11.93 9.09 -9.63
N GLY A 67 -12.53 10.05 -8.92
CA GLY A 67 -13.98 10.12 -8.79
C GLY A 67 -14.67 10.55 -10.09
N LYS A 68 -15.98 10.31 -10.18
CA LYS A 68 -16.79 10.76 -11.32
C LYS A 68 -16.77 12.28 -11.49
N ASN A 69 -16.65 13.02 -10.38
CA ASN A 69 -16.49 14.47 -10.38
C ASN A 69 -15.13 14.85 -9.79
N LYS A 70 -14.25 15.41 -10.62
CA LYS A 70 -12.87 15.77 -10.25
C LYS A 70 -12.75 17.07 -9.43
N THR A 71 -13.84 17.83 -9.31
CA THR A 71 -13.84 19.11 -8.57
C THR A 71 -14.17 18.95 -7.09
N LEU A 72 -14.63 17.77 -6.67
CA LEU A 72 -14.96 17.51 -5.28
C LEU A 72 -13.70 17.26 -4.45
N PRO A 73 -13.74 17.54 -3.14
CA PRO A 73 -12.66 17.21 -2.22
C PRO A 73 -12.34 15.71 -2.21
N VAL A 74 -11.08 15.39 -1.93
CA VAL A 74 -10.60 14.01 -1.82
C VAL A 74 -11.06 13.40 -0.49
N LEU A 75 -11.60 12.17 -0.55
CA LEU A 75 -11.73 11.32 0.63
C LEU A 75 -10.46 10.48 0.76
N MET A 76 -9.69 10.73 1.82
CA MET A 76 -8.40 10.07 2.06
C MET A 76 -8.51 9.05 3.20
N MET A 77 -7.84 7.91 3.04
CA MET A 77 -7.60 6.91 4.09
C MET A 77 -6.13 6.52 4.02
N GLY A 78 -5.46 6.46 5.17
CA GLY A 78 -4.05 6.13 5.32
C GLY A 78 -3.76 5.66 6.74
#